data_AF-A0A7S0SU31-F1
#
_entry.id   AF-A0A7S0SU31-F1
#
_cell.length_a   1.000
_cell.length_b   1.000
_cell.length_c   1.000
_cell.angle_alpha   90.00
_cell.angle_beta   90.00
_cell.angle_gamma   90.00
#
_symmetry.space_group_name_H-M   'P 1'
#
loop_
_entity.id
_entity.type
_entity.pdbx_description
1 polymer ?
#
loop_
_entity_poly.entity_id
_entity_poly.type
_entity_poly.pdbx_seq_one_letter_code
_entity_poly.pdbx_strand_id
1 'polypeptide(L)'
;CEWQWNARVKNRTMSNHPSGCPACAGKVATETHNLALACAQSGGRLAHLPGEWHHPTKRMEDCTPASGEKVPWRCGTCEWEWDARISNRTRSDRPSGCPAC
;
A
#
# COMPACT_ATOMS: atom_id res chain seq x y z
N CYS A 1 10.90 -7.68 -14.90
CA CYS A 1 9.47 -7.60 -15.26
C CYS A 1 9.33 -6.77 -16.54
N GLU A 2 8.19 -6.84 -17.21
CA GLU A 2 7.90 -6.11 -18.46
C GLU A 2 7.33 -4.69 -18.24
N TRP A 3 7.35 -4.20 -17.00
CA TRP A 3 6.88 -2.85 -16.68
C TRP A 3 7.78 -1.78 -17.29
N GLN A 4 7.18 -0.78 -17.95
CA GLN A 4 7.88 0.30 -18.65
C GLN A 4 7.76 1.62 -17.88
N TRP A 5 8.85 2.40 -17.81
CA TRP A 5 8.86 3.69 -17.14
C TRP A 5 9.99 4.61 -17.59
N ASN A 6 9.81 5.90 -17.36
CA ASN A 6 10.83 6.91 -17.61
C ASN A 6 11.82 6.98 -16.44
N ALA A 7 13.12 6.97 -16.74
CA ALA A 7 14.19 7.11 -15.76
C ALA A 7 15.34 7.97 -16.29
N ARG A 8 16.03 8.65 -15.37
CA ARG A 8 17.29 9.34 -15.70
C ARG A 8 18.41 8.31 -15.84
N VAL A 9 19.13 8.33 -16.96
CA VAL A 9 20.25 7.42 -17.24
C VAL A 9 21.27 7.41 -16.11
N LYS A 10 21.66 8.59 -15.57
CA LYS A 10 22.62 8.68 -14.46
C LYS A 10 22.23 7.89 -13.21
N ASN A 11 20.93 7.85 -12.87
CA ASN A 11 20.45 7.12 -11.70
C ASN A 11 20.48 5.60 -11.93
N ARG A 12 20.55 5.17 -13.20
CA ARG A 12 20.64 3.77 -13.59
C ARG A 12 22.09 3.25 -13.59
N THR A 13 23.07 4.13 -13.78
CA THR A 13 24.49 3.75 -13.95
C THR A 13 25.40 4.12 -12.78
N MET A 14 24.92 4.88 -11.80
CA MET A 14 25.72 5.25 -10.62
C MET A 14 26.14 4.03 -9.79
N SER A 15 27.34 4.09 -9.21
CA SER A 15 27.91 2.99 -8.40
C SER A 15 27.25 2.84 -7.03
N ASN A 16 26.79 3.95 -6.43
CA ASN A 16 26.18 3.96 -5.11
C ASN A 16 24.64 3.99 -5.21
N HIS A 17 23.95 2.93 -4.76
CA HIS A 17 22.49 2.80 -4.79
C HIS A 17 21.81 3.14 -6.14
N PRO A 18 22.16 2.44 -7.24
CA PRO A 18 21.48 2.64 -8.53
C PRO A 18 19.98 2.36 -8.41
N SER A 19 19.15 3.19 -9.03
CA SER A 19 17.70 3.04 -8.98
C SER A 19 17.23 1.91 -9.89
N GLY A 20 16.66 0.83 -9.37
CA GLY A 20 16.07 -0.25 -10.17
C GLY A 20 14.67 0.07 -10.71
N CYS A 21 14.00 -0.97 -11.24
CA CYS A 21 12.60 -0.90 -11.65
C CYS A 21 11.68 -0.62 -10.44
N PRO A 22 10.87 0.46 -10.47
CA PRO A 22 9.89 0.78 -9.43
C PRO A 22 8.91 -0.36 -9.11
N ALA A 23 8.45 -1.10 -10.12
CA ALA A 23 7.58 -2.25 -9.92
C ALA A 23 8.28 -3.37 -9.14
N CYS A 24 9.48 -3.77 -9.57
CA CYS A 24 10.28 -4.76 -8.83
C CYS A 24 10.66 -4.28 -7.42
N ALA A 25 10.78 -2.98 -7.21
CA ALA A 25 11.08 -2.38 -5.91
C ALA A 25 9.82 -2.19 -5.03
N GLY A 26 8.63 -2.62 -5.47
CA GLY A 26 7.37 -2.47 -4.71
C GLY A 26 6.91 -1.02 -4.53
N LYS A 27 7.38 -0.09 -5.38
CA LYS A 27 7.08 1.34 -5.29
C LYS A 27 5.81 1.75 -6.05
N VAL A 28 5.32 0.89 -6.93
CA VAL A 28 4.10 1.11 -7.72
C VAL A 28 3.20 -0.11 -7.61
N ALA A 29 1.90 0.14 -7.65
CA ALA A 29 0.92 -0.93 -7.67
C ALA A 29 0.94 -1.63 -9.04
N THR A 30 0.86 -2.94 -9.02
CA THR A 30 0.82 -3.80 -10.22
C THR A 30 -0.19 -4.91 -10.01
N GLU A 31 -0.51 -5.64 -11.08
CA GLU A 31 -1.40 -6.80 -11.03
C GLU A 31 -0.90 -7.93 -10.11
N THR A 32 0.39 -7.93 -9.77
CA THR A 32 1.00 -8.95 -8.88
C THR A 32 1.44 -8.38 -7.53
N HIS A 33 1.37 -7.06 -7.36
CA HIS A 33 1.77 -6.38 -6.14
C HIS A 33 0.90 -5.13 -5.90
N ASN A 34 -0.15 -5.27 -5.11
CA ASN A 34 -1.02 -4.18 -4.70
C ASN A 34 -1.64 -4.49 -3.32
N LEU A 35 -2.35 -3.51 -2.74
CA LEU A 35 -2.89 -3.60 -1.38
C LEU A 35 -3.97 -4.68 -1.26
N ALA A 36 -4.83 -4.85 -2.26
CA ALA A 36 -5.87 -5.90 -2.23
C ALA A 36 -5.25 -7.30 -2.17
N LEU A 37 -4.26 -7.57 -3.03
CA LEU A 37 -3.49 -8.81 -2.99
C LEU A 37 -2.74 -9.00 -1.68
N ALA A 38 -2.13 -7.94 -1.15
CA ALA A 38 -1.46 -7.99 0.14
C ALA A 38 -2.44 -8.38 1.27
N CYS A 39 -3.69 -7.94 1.21
CA CYS A 39 -4.72 -8.34 2.17
C CYS A 39 -5.06 -9.83 2.03
N ALA A 40 -5.34 -10.29 0.80
CA ALA A 40 -5.67 -11.69 0.52
C ALA A 40 -4.55 -12.67 0.90
N GLN A 41 -3.30 -12.28 0.68
CA GLN A 41 -2.10 -13.10 0.91
C GLN A 41 -1.53 -12.96 2.33
N SER A 42 -2.16 -12.17 3.20
CA SER A 42 -1.62 -11.85 4.54
C SER A 42 -1.73 -12.97 5.58
N GLY A 43 -2.32 -14.12 5.24
CA GLY A 43 -2.60 -15.19 6.21
C GLY A 43 -3.59 -14.75 7.31
N GLY A 44 -4.53 -13.86 6.98
CA GLY A 44 -5.55 -13.33 7.89
C GLY A 44 -5.16 -12.04 8.62
N ARG A 45 -3.88 -11.68 8.69
CA ARG A 45 -3.39 -10.47 9.41
C ARG A 45 -4.06 -9.17 8.96
N LEU A 46 -4.39 -9.07 7.67
CA LEU A 46 -4.99 -7.88 7.06
C LEU A 46 -6.44 -8.10 6.60
N ALA A 47 -7.10 -9.17 7.07
CA ALA A 47 -8.45 -9.54 6.60
C ALA A 47 -9.53 -8.48 6.89
N HIS A 48 -9.31 -7.62 7.89
CA HIS A 48 -10.22 -6.53 8.24
C HIS A 48 -10.14 -5.31 7.30
N LEU A 49 -8.98 -5.08 6.66
CA LEU A 49 -8.74 -3.85 5.89
C LEU A 49 -9.71 -3.63 4.72
N PRO A 50 -10.09 -4.64 3.91
CA PRO A 50 -11.05 -4.44 2.84
C PRO A 50 -12.42 -3.93 3.32
N GLY A 51 -12.86 -4.38 4.50
CA GLY A 51 -14.12 -3.92 5.10
C GLY A 51 -14.05 -2.50 5.67
N GLU A 52 -12.84 -1.99 5.91
CA GLU A 52 -12.63 -0.63 6.42
C GLU A 52 -12.29 0.39 5.32
N TRP A 53 -12.10 -0.04 4.07
CA TRP A 53 -11.73 0.85 2.98
C TRP A 53 -12.87 1.83 2.67
N HIS A 54 -12.60 3.13 2.80
CA HIS A 54 -13.64 4.17 2.64
C HIS A 54 -13.25 5.26 1.62
N HIS A 55 -12.33 4.98 0.70
CA HIS A 55 -11.94 5.96 -0.31
C HIS A 55 -13.00 6.03 -1.44
N PRO A 56 -13.49 7.23 -1.81
CA PRO A 56 -14.62 7.36 -2.75
C PRO A 56 -14.30 6.94 -4.19
N THR A 57 -13.09 7.21 -4.67
CA THR A 57 -12.71 6.97 -6.08
C THR A 57 -11.57 5.98 -6.28
N LYS A 58 -10.68 5.83 -5.31
CA LYS A 58 -9.47 5.02 -5.42
C LYS A 58 -9.74 3.61 -4.95
N ARG A 59 -9.26 2.62 -5.71
CA ARG A 59 -9.35 1.22 -5.35
C ARG A 59 -8.11 0.77 -4.60
N MET A 60 -8.25 -0.31 -3.82
CA MET A 60 -7.10 -0.89 -3.12
C MET A 60 -6.04 -1.41 -4.10
N GLU A 61 -6.45 -1.91 -5.26
CA GLU A 61 -5.54 -2.41 -6.29
C GLU A 61 -4.65 -1.31 -6.90
N ASP A 62 -5.04 -0.04 -6.75
CA ASP A 62 -4.27 1.11 -7.25
C ASP A 62 -3.18 1.55 -6.25
N CYS A 63 -3.11 0.90 -5.09
CA CYS A 63 -2.23 1.26 -3.98
C CYS A 63 -1.25 0.13 -3.66
N THR A 64 -0.03 0.47 -3.23
CA THR A 64 0.89 -0.51 -2.63
C THR A 64 0.66 -0.59 -1.12
N PRO A 65 0.90 -1.75 -0.48
CA PRO A 65 0.78 -1.87 0.98
C PRO A 65 1.75 -0.94 1.72
N ALA A 66 2.93 -0.64 1.16
CA ALA A 66 3.91 0.26 1.76
C ALA A 66 3.65 1.75 1.44
N SER A 67 2.53 2.10 0.80
CA SER A 67 2.25 3.48 0.40
C SER A 67 2.20 4.43 1.60
N GLY A 68 2.85 5.58 1.47
CA GLY A 68 2.78 6.68 2.42
C GLY A 68 1.51 7.54 2.27
N GLU A 69 0.65 7.21 1.31
CA GLU A 69 -0.59 7.92 1.03
C GLU A 69 -1.57 7.79 2.19
N LYS A 70 -2.17 8.91 2.57
CA LYS A 70 -3.17 9.03 3.62
C LYS A 70 -4.55 8.91 2.97
N VAL A 71 -5.35 7.94 3.39
CA VAL A 71 -6.69 7.66 2.83
C VAL A 71 -7.70 7.54 3.96
N PRO A 72 -9.00 7.81 3.68
CA PRO A 72 -10.05 7.61 4.67
C PRO A 72 -10.35 6.12 4.89
N TRP A 73 -10.54 5.76 6.16
CA TRP A 73 -10.93 4.45 6.64
C TRP A 73 -12.18 4.60 7.49
N ARG A 74 -13.01 3.54 7.53
CA ARG A 74 -14.19 3.47 8.41
C ARG A 74 -14.15 2.21 9.24
N CYS A 75 -14.33 2.33 10.54
CA CYS A 75 -14.20 1.20 11.45
C CYS A 75 -15.42 0.28 11.28
N GLY A 76 -15.19 -1.01 11.04
CA GLY A 76 -16.28 -2.00 10.99
C GLY A 76 -17.00 -2.22 12.34
N THR A 77 -16.40 -1.79 13.46
CA THR A 77 -16.94 -1.99 14.82
C THR A 77 -17.69 -0.78 15.37
N CYS A 78 -17.08 0.42 15.28
CA CYS A 78 -17.65 1.64 15.86
C CYS A 78 -18.07 2.68 14.82
N GLU A 79 -17.93 2.38 13.52
CA GLU A 79 -18.25 3.26 12.40
C GLU A 79 -17.50 4.60 12.36
N TRP A 80 -16.55 4.83 13.26
CA TRP A 80 -15.70 6.02 13.24
C TRP A 80 -14.92 6.09 11.93
N GLU A 81 -14.89 7.26 11.32
CA GLU A 81 -14.13 7.54 10.10
C GLU A 81 -12.87 8.31 10.45
N TRP A 82 -11.73 7.87 9.91
CA TRP A 82 -10.45 8.53 10.12
C TRP A 82 -9.51 8.36 8.94
N ASP A 83 -8.59 9.28 8.83
CA ASP A 83 -7.53 9.19 7.85
C ASP A 83 -6.29 8.51 8.43
N ALA A 84 -5.76 7.53 7.71
CA ALA A 84 -4.47 6.91 8.06
C ALA A 84 -3.65 6.58 6.81
N ARG A 85 -2.32 6.54 6.97
CA ARG A 85 -1.43 6.08 5.91
C ARG A 85 -1.60 4.58 5.69
N ILE A 86 -1.64 4.15 4.44
CA ILE A 86 -1.75 2.73 4.07
C ILE A 86 -0.64 1.90 4.75
N SER A 87 0.61 2.35 4.68
CA SER A 87 1.77 1.73 5.36
C SER A 87 1.62 1.57 6.87
N ASN A 88 0.87 2.45 7.55
CA ASN A 88 0.64 2.31 8.99
C ASN A 88 -0.37 1.22 9.30
N ARG A 89 -1.35 1.01 8.41
CA ARG A 89 -2.37 -0.04 8.53
C ARG A 89 -1.85 -1.43 8.16
N THR A 90 -0.86 -1.52 7.27
CA THR A 90 -0.41 -2.79 6.66
C THR A 90 0.90 -3.34 7.21
N ARG A 91 1.67 -2.54 7.97
CA ARG A 91 2.96 -2.95 8.54
C ARG A 91 2.83 -4.26 9.33
N SER A 92 3.88 -5.08 9.29
CA SER A 92 3.93 -6.36 9.99
C SER A 92 4.03 -6.19 11.50
N ASP A 93 4.76 -5.18 11.96
CA ASP A 93 4.96 -4.87 13.37
C ASP A 93 4.03 -3.73 13.81
N ARG A 94 3.15 -4.01 14.77
CA ARG A 94 2.20 -3.06 15.40
C ARG A 94 1.43 -2.19 14.39
N PRO A 95 0.57 -2.78 13.54
CA PRO A 95 -0.29 -2.00 12.65
C PRO A 95 -1.22 -1.10 13.45
N SER A 96 -1.46 0.11 12.95
CA SER A 96 -2.47 1.00 13.55
C SER A 96 -3.87 0.51 13.24
N GLY A 97 -4.77 0.57 14.22
CA GLY A 97 -6.20 0.31 14.07
C GLY A 97 -7.04 1.58 14.10
N CYS A 98 -8.33 1.42 14.39
CA CYS A 98 -9.22 2.54 14.69
C CYS A 98 -8.73 3.29 15.94
N PRO A 99 -8.59 4.63 15.91
CA PRO A 99 -8.18 5.41 17.08
C PRO A 99 -9.21 5.45 18.21
N ALA A 100 -10.48 5.14 17.91
CA ALA A 100 -11.58 5.15 18.87
C ALA A 100 -11.80 3.79 19.57
N CYS A 101 -11.07 2.74 19.16
CA CYS A 101 -11.14 1.39 19.74
C CYS A 101 -9.88 1.08 20.54
#